data_AF-A0A4Q3VYB1-F1
#
_entry.id   AF-A0A4Q3VYB1-F1
#
_cell.length_a   1.000
_cell.length_b   1.000
_cell.length_c   1.000
_cell.angle_alpha   90.00
_cell.angle_beta   90.00
_cell.angle_gamma   90.00
#
_symmetry.space_group_name_H-M   'P 1'
#
loop_
_entity.id
_entity.type
_entity.pdbx_description
1 polymer ?
#
loop_
_entity_poly.entity_id
_entity_poly.type
_entity_poly.pdbx_seq_one_letter_code
_entity_poly.pdbx_strand_id
1 'polypeptide(L)'
;MLSALAVLFLTQAPTPPPADNPEVLAQAEKLDALMKVPEPDWSQVTKSLGQSRAFIAEQIAADKLKTAADFGRAARLVDDPRGWSQHRMLQHELTLCGLLLGGSNGTPSFRQTWDSLMTSLGRKQRFGFFKRPKPGTKIYVPYNVDPNPPTAMVRLVFEKPKEAKAKSVAAKDLAEMEAIRKVDQEDREKNWKPETMEAVRLRDAQRLARTKELLRRGRLVTGRDLHNASLILQHSDNADDYAAAHELALAACLLGDTEAKWLVSRTYDRFLLHLGHPQRLGTQYWPDTPEGLGPMDDRWVNDTIRTTLEAATLAKTREIAKSYAAS
;
A
#
# COMPACT_ATOMS: atom_id res chain seq x y z
N MET A 1 -6.21 43.73 -44.02
CA MET A 1 -6.10 44.15 -42.60
C MET A 1 -6.54 42.97 -41.74
N LEU A 2 -5.57 42.20 -41.23
CA LEU A 2 -5.80 41.07 -40.32
C LEU A 2 -5.00 41.37 -39.05
N SER A 3 -5.73 41.66 -37.96
CA SER A 3 -5.16 41.90 -36.63
C SER A 3 -4.69 40.58 -36.03
N ALA A 4 -3.40 40.47 -35.75
CA ALA A 4 -2.83 39.39 -34.97
C ALA A 4 -2.97 39.72 -33.47
N LEU A 5 -3.88 39.03 -32.77
CA LEU A 5 -3.82 38.96 -31.31
C LEU A 5 -2.71 37.97 -30.93
N ALA A 6 -1.60 38.50 -30.40
CA ALA A 6 -0.60 37.69 -29.73
C ALA A 6 -1.15 37.22 -28.38
N VAL A 7 -1.49 35.94 -28.28
CA VAL A 7 -1.76 35.28 -27.00
C VAL A 7 -0.43 35.12 -26.27
N LEU A 8 -0.18 35.98 -25.29
CA LEU A 8 0.91 35.77 -24.32
C LEU A 8 0.57 34.54 -23.48
N PHE A 9 1.23 33.41 -23.76
CA PHE A 9 1.35 32.33 -22.80
C PHE A 9 2.28 32.82 -21.68
N LEU A 10 1.70 33.26 -20.57
CA LEU A 10 2.42 33.37 -19.30
C LEU A 10 2.86 31.96 -18.91
N THR A 11 4.14 31.64 -19.14
CA THR A 11 4.78 30.49 -18.52
C THR A 11 4.76 30.73 -17.01
N GLN A 12 3.80 30.13 -16.29
CA GLN A 12 3.88 30.06 -14.83
C GLN A 12 5.20 29.37 -14.49
N ALA A 13 6.04 30.06 -13.71
CA ALA A 13 7.22 29.44 -13.14
C ALA A 13 6.79 28.20 -12.35
N PRO A 14 7.52 27.08 -12.42
CA PRO A 14 7.17 25.87 -11.70
C PRO A 14 7.02 26.19 -10.21
N THR A 15 5.89 25.81 -9.63
CA THR A 15 5.64 25.95 -8.19
C THR A 15 6.76 25.22 -7.44
N PRO A 16 7.39 25.85 -6.43
CA PRO A 16 8.40 25.16 -5.64
C PRO A 16 7.78 23.92 -4.98
N PRO A 17 8.56 22.84 -4.80
CA PRO A 17 8.07 21.65 -4.13
C PRO A 17 7.53 22.03 -2.74
N PRO A 18 6.47 21.36 -2.26
CA PRO A 18 5.91 21.66 -0.95
C PRO A 18 6.98 21.48 0.13
N ALA A 19 7.04 22.41 1.07
CA ALA A 19 7.90 22.32 2.23
C ALA A 19 7.32 21.35 3.28
N ASP A 20 8.19 20.77 4.10
CA ASP A 20 7.79 19.96 5.25
C ASP A 20 6.92 20.77 6.22
N ASN A 21 5.94 20.11 6.84
CA ASN A 21 5.09 20.70 7.85
C ASN A 21 5.83 20.86 9.20
N PRO A 22 6.07 22.09 9.66
CA PRO A 22 6.85 22.34 10.87
C PRO A 22 6.11 21.91 12.15
N GLU A 23 4.78 21.92 12.17
CA GLU A 23 3.98 21.47 13.32
C GLU A 23 4.15 19.95 13.52
N VAL A 24 4.12 19.19 12.41
CA VAL A 24 4.32 17.74 12.42
C VAL A 24 5.74 17.36 12.82
N LEU A 25 6.73 18.14 12.36
CA LEU A 25 8.12 17.99 12.80
C LEU A 25 8.26 18.21 14.31
N ALA A 26 7.76 19.33 14.83
CA ALA A 26 7.85 19.65 16.25
C ALA A 26 7.17 18.57 17.13
N GLN A 27 6.01 18.06 16.70
CA GLN A 27 5.32 16.99 17.42
C GLN A 27 6.11 15.67 17.39
N ALA A 28 6.76 15.35 16.26
CA ALA A 28 7.63 14.17 16.14
C ALA A 28 8.88 14.28 17.04
N GLU A 29 9.50 15.46 17.10
CA GLU A 29 10.65 15.72 17.97
C GLU A 29 10.28 15.62 19.46
N LYS A 30 9.09 16.08 19.83
CA LYS A 30 8.56 15.91 21.19
C LYS A 30 8.40 14.43 21.58
N LEU A 31 7.88 13.59 20.67
CA LEU A 31 7.78 12.15 20.91
C LEU A 31 9.17 11.51 21.00
N ASP A 32 10.08 11.89 20.11
CA ASP A 32 11.47 11.41 20.11
C ASP A 32 12.18 11.71 21.43
N ALA A 33 11.98 12.90 21.99
CA ALA A 33 12.56 13.29 23.27
C ALA A 33 12.08 12.40 24.44
N LEU A 34 10.84 11.91 24.39
CA LEU A 34 10.31 10.98 25.40
C LEU A 34 10.87 9.55 25.24
N MET A 35 11.21 9.16 24.01
CA MET A 35 11.66 7.79 23.71
C MET A 35 13.18 7.61 23.74
N LYS A 36 13.96 8.67 23.46
CA LYS A 36 15.43 8.65 23.38
C LYS A 36 16.09 8.92 24.73
N VAL A 37 15.57 8.29 25.79
CA VAL A 37 16.14 8.31 27.14
C VAL A 37 16.41 6.87 27.60
N PRO A 38 17.34 6.61 28.55
CA PRO A 38 17.70 5.25 28.96
C PRO A 38 16.50 4.42 29.45
N GLU A 39 15.59 5.06 30.18
CA GLU A 39 14.38 4.45 30.71
C GLU A 39 13.16 5.33 30.39
N PRO A 40 12.51 5.13 29.24
CA PRO A 40 11.33 5.91 28.85
C PRO A 40 10.15 5.67 29.79
N ASP A 41 9.47 6.74 30.21
CA ASP A 41 8.17 6.64 30.86
C ASP A 41 7.11 6.29 29.79
N TRP A 42 6.77 5.01 29.71
CA TRP A 42 5.80 4.49 28.76
C TRP A 42 4.38 5.03 28.96
N SER A 43 4.03 5.51 30.16
CA SER A 43 2.76 6.19 30.40
C SER A 43 2.73 7.53 29.69
N GLN A 44 3.81 8.31 29.80
CA GLN A 44 3.96 9.58 29.08
C GLN A 44 4.03 9.40 27.57
N VAL A 45 4.78 8.40 27.10
CA VAL A 45 4.84 8.05 25.67
C VAL A 45 3.45 7.69 25.15
N THR A 46 2.72 6.83 25.85
CA THR A 46 1.36 6.39 25.45
C THR A 46 0.39 7.58 25.42
N LYS A 47 0.46 8.47 26.42
CA LYS A 47 -0.34 9.70 26.46
C LYS A 47 0.01 10.63 25.30
N SER A 48 1.30 10.82 25.02
CA SER A 48 1.79 11.63 23.89
C SER A 48 1.33 11.08 22.55
N LEU A 49 1.39 9.76 22.34
CA LEU A 49 0.85 9.10 21.14
C LEU A 49 -0.66 9.31 21.01
N GLY A 50 -1.40 9.26 22.12
CA GLY A 50 -2.85 9.54 22.14
C GLY A 50 -3.18 10.94 21.62
N GLN A 51 -2.45 11.96 22.11
CA GLN A 51 -2.59 13.34 21.64
C GLN A 51 -2.14 13.50 20.19
N SER A 52 -1.06 12.82 19.81
CA SER A 52 -0.49 12.86 18.47
C SER A 52 -1.45 12.31 17.41
N ARG A 53 -2.24 11.28 17.72
CA ARG A 53 -3.29 10.77 16.82
C ARG A 53 -4.36 11.82 16.50
N ALA A 54 -4.87 12.50 17.52
CA ALA A 54 -5.85 13.57 17.33
C ALA A 54 -5.27 14.72 16.49
N PHE A 55 -4.05 15.14 16.85
CA PHE A 55 -3.31 16.16 16.09
C PHE A 55 -3.12 15.75 14.61
N ILE A 56 -2.66 14.53 14.31
CA ILE A 56 -2.49 14.08 12.92
C ILE A 56 -3.82 14.00 12.18
N ALA A 57 -4.92 13.60 12.82
CA ALA A 57 -6.24 13.64 12.22
C ALA A 57 -6.64 15.07 11.79
N GLU A 58 -6.32 16.08 12.59
CA GLU A 58 -6.52 17.51 12.23
C GLU A 58 -5.63 17.92 11.05
N GLN A 59 -4.35 17.50 11.02
CA GLN A 59 -3.45 17.80 9.91
C GLN A 59 -3.91 17.15 8.59
N ILE A 60 -4.48 15.95 8.65
CA ILE A 60 -5.08 15.27 7.47
C ILE A 60 -6.35 16.01 7.03
N ALA A 61 -7.23 16.38 7.96
CA ALA A 61 -8.46 17.09 7.65
C ALA A 61 -8.21 18.48 7.03
N ALA A 62 -7.15 19.16 7.49
CA ALA A 62 -6.67 20.42 6.94
C ALA A 62 -5.78 20.27 5.69
N ASP A 63 -5.59 19.03 5.21
CA ASP A 63 -4.78 18.69 4.04
C ASP A 63 -3.33 19.23 4.10
N LYS A 64 -2.71 19.17 5.28
CA LYS A 64 -1.38 19.73 5.57
C LYS A 64 -0.22 18.73 5.49
N LEU A 65 -0.45 17.47 5.11
CA LEU A 65 0.61 16.48 4.89
C LEU A 65 0.90 16.38 3.39
N LYS A 66 2.10 16.79 2.95
CA LYS A 66 2.43 16.92 1.52
C LYS A 66 3.69 16.17 1.11
N THR A 67 4.68 16.08 1.99
CA THR A 67 5.98 15.51 1.65
C THR A 67 6.13 14.08 2.18
N ALA A 68 7.09 13.34 1.62
CA ALA A 68 7.45 12.02 2.15
C ALA A 68 7.82 12.07 3.65
N ALA A 69 8.42 13.19 4.10
CA ALA A 69 8.79 13.38 5.49
C ALA A 69 7.58 13.66 6.38
N ASP A 70 6.59 14.43 5.91
CA ASP A 70 5.32 14.64 6.63
C ASP A 70 4.63 13.30 6.89
N PHE A 71 4.45 12.50 5.84
CA PHE A 71 3.81 11.19 5.94
C PHE A 71 4.60 10.22 6.82
N GLY A 72 5.93 10.20 6.69
CA GLY A 72 6.80 9.36 7.52
C GLY A 72 6.74 9.72 9.01
N ARG A 73 6.73 11.02 9.34
CA ARG A 73 6.57 11.50 10.73
C ARG A 73 5.17 11.21 11.25
N ALA A 74 4.14 11.49 10.46
CA ALA A 74 2.74 11.22 10.80
C ALA A 74 2.52 9.73 11.11
N ALA A 75 3.05 8.82 10.29
CA ALA A 75 2.98 7.37 10.52
C ALA A 75 3.56 6.96 11.89
N ARG A 76 4.66 7.59 12.32
CA ARG A 76 5.25 7.34 13.65
C ARG A 76 4.39 7.90 14.78
N LEU A 77 3.83 9.09 14.58
CA LEU A 77 3.00 9.80 15.55
C LEU A 77 1.65 9.11 15.81
N VAL A 78 1.15 8.33 14.85
CA VAL A 78 -0.12 7.60 15.01
C VAL A 78 0.05 6.18 15.56
N ASP A 79 1.27 5.72 15.87
CA ASP A 79 1.52 4.38 16.40
C ASP A 79 0.66 4.07 17.63
N ASP A 80 -0.06 2.94 17.60
CA ASP A 80 -0.94 2.54 18.70
C ASP A 80 -0.45 1.25 19.38
N PRO A 81 0.21 1.38 20.56
CA PRO A 81 0.69 0.24 21.33
C PRO A 81 -0.42 -0.74 21.72
N ARG A 82 -1.68 -0.31 21.77
CA ARG A 82 -2.83 -1.16 22.12
C ARG A 82 -3.33 -2.01 20.95
N GLY A 83 -2.86 -1.74 19.72
CA GLY A 83 -3.12 -2.59 18.57
C GLY A 83 -4.51 -2.45 17.94
N TRP A 84 -5.20 -1.32 18.12
CA TRP A 84 -6.48 -1.08 17.45
C TRP A 84 -6.31 -1.05 15.93
N SER A 85 -7.08 -1.88 15.23
CA SER A 85 -6.92 -2.11 13.78
C SER A 85 -7.09 -0.84 12.96
N GLN A 86 -7.98 0.08 13.33
CA GLN A 86 -8.17 1.34 12.60
C GLN A 86 -6.95 2.25 12.66
N HIS A 87 -6.27 2.32 13.81
CA HIS A 87 -5.03 3.09 13.93
C HIS A 87 -3.88 2.40 13.19
N ARG A 88 -3.84 1.06 13.16
CA ARG A 88 -2.85 0.31 12.36
C ARG A 88 -3.06 0.48 10.87
N MET A 89 -4.31 0.57 10.40
CA MET A 89 -4.65 0.90 9.02
C MET A 89 -4.16 2.31 8.66
N LEU A 90 -4.51 3.33 9.46
CA LEU A 90 -4.03 4.71 9.25
C LEU A 90 -2.50 4.79 9.23
N GLN A 91 -1.84 4.15 10.21
CA GLN A 91 -0.39 4.10 10.28
C GLN A 91 0.22 3.47 9.02
N HIS A 92 -0.36 2.39 8.54
CA HIS A 92 0.09 1.73 7.33
C HIS A 92 -0.13 2.61 6.09
N GLU A 93 -1.31 3.20 5.93
CA GLU A 93 -1.64 4.13 4.83
C GLU A 93 -0.68 5.32 4.75
N LEU A 94 -0.38 5.96 5.88
CA LEU A 94 0.61 7.05 5.95
C LEU A 94 2.02 6.56 5.58
N THR A 95 2.37 5.33 5.97
CA THR A 95 3.65 4.70 5.59
C THR A 95 3.73 4.47 4.08
N LEU A 96 2.64 4.02 3.45
CA LEU A 96 2.57 3.81 2.01
C LEU A 96 2.77 5.14 1.26
N CYS A 97 2.14 6.23 1.71
CA CYS A 97 2.36 7.56 1.13
C CYS A 97 3.83 7.99 1.24
N GLY A 98 4.41 7.91 2.45
CA GLY A 98 5.82 8.26 2.66
C GLY A 98 6.78 7.41 1.81
N LEU A 99 6.48 6.13 1.63
CA LEU A 99 7.25 5.21 0.80
C LEU A 99 7.16 5.58 -0.69
N LEU A 100 5.95 5.77 -1.23
CA LEU A 100 5.73 6.05 -2.67
C LEU A 100 6.18 7.46 -3.08
N LEU A 101 6.30 8.39 -2.12
CA LEU A 101 6.91 9.70 -2.31
C LEU A 101 8.44 9.69 -2.15
N GLY A 102 9.06 8.52 -1.93
CA GLY A 102 10.52 8.35 -1.93
C GLY A 102 11.22 8.61 -0.60
N GLY A 103 10.51 8.50 0.53
CA GLY A 103 11.09 8.68 1.86
C GLY A 103 12.21 7.69 2.20
N SER A 104 13.28 8.18 2.82
CA SER A 104 14.52 7.41 3.12
C SER A 104 14.35 6.23 4.08
N ASN A 105 13.34 6.28 4.96
CA ASN A 105 13.03 5.22 5.93
C ASN A 105 11.88 4.30 5.48
N GLY A 106 11.46 4.38 4.21
CA GLY A 106 10.23 3.73 3.75
C GLY A 106 10.22 2.21 3.92
N THR A 107 11.28 1.49 3.54
CA THR A 107 11.23 0.01 3.52
C THR A 107 11.23 -0.65 4.91
N PRO A 108 12.00 -0.19 5.93
CA PRO A 108 11.83 -0.71 7.28
C PRO A 108 10.47 -0.35 7.89
N SER A 109 9.99 0.88 7.68
CA SER A 109 8.67 1.30 8.18
C SER A 109 7.54 0.49 7.55
N PHE A 110 7.59 0.20 6.25
CA PHE A 110 6.60 -0.67 5.60
C PHE A 110 6.54 -2.05 6.26
N ARG A 111 7.69 -2.72 6.43
CA ARG A 111 7.72 -4.05 7.07
C ARG A 111 7.14 -4.01 8.49
N GLN A 112 7.47 -2.97 9.26
CA GLN A 112 6.94 -2.77 10.60
C GLN A 112 5.41 -2.61 10.60
N THR A 113 4.89 -1.69 9.80
CA THR A 113 3.47 -1.32 9.84
C THR A 113 2.60 -2.37 9.18
N TRP A 114 3.10 -3.06 8.16
CA TRP A 114 2.44 -4.21 7.55
C TRP A 114 2.34 -5.39 8.52
N ASP A 115 3.43 -5.78 9.18
CA ASP A 115 3.40 -6.85 10.19
C ASP A 115 2.54 -6.48 11.41
N SER A 116 2.52 -5.21 11.79
CA SER A 116 1.63 -4.69 12.85
C SER A 116 0.17 -4.79 12.46
N LEU A 117 -0.17 -4.35 11.23
CA LEU A 117 -1.52 -4.42 10.70
C LEU A 117 -1.96 -5.88 10.60
N MET A 118 -1.16 -6.75 9.99
CA MET A 118 -1.39 -8.19 9.91
C MET A 118 -1.75 -8.78 11.28
N THR A 119 -0.94 -8.48 12.30
CA THR A 119 -1.18 -8.96 13.67
C THR A 119 -2.50 -8.42 14.25
N SER A 120 -2.81 -7.13 14.04
CA SER A 120 -4.08 -6.53 14.50
C SER A 120 -5.32 -7.08 13.80
N LEU A 121 -5.15 -7.65 12.61
CA LEU A 121 -6.20 -8.35 11.84
C LEU A 121 -6.21 -9.86 12.14
N GLY A 122 -5.53 -10.32 13.20
CA GLY A 122 -5.47 -11.73 13.58
C GLY A 122 -4.58 -12.61 12.69
N ARG A 123 -3.75 -12.01 11.82
CA ARG A 123 -2.84 -12.72 10.91
C ARG A 123 -1.41 -12.77 11.46
N LYS A 124 -0.57 -13.55 10.79
CA LYS A 124 0.84 -13.73 11.15
C LYS A 124 1.72 -12.65 10.50
N GLN A 125 2.90 -12.41 11.08
CA GLN A 125 3.88 -11.50 10.50
C GLN A 125 4.35 -12.02 9.14
N ARG A 126 4.39 -11.15 8.14
CA ARG A 126 4.83 -11.46 6.78
C ARG A 126 6.35 -11.35 6.68
N PHE A 127 6.92 -10.29 7.26
CA PHE A 127 8.36 -10.02 7.22
C PHE A 127 9.11 -10.41 8.50
N GLY A 128 8.39 -10.78 9.57
CA GLY A 128 9.00 -11.12 10.85
C GLY A 128 9.75 -9.94 11.47
N PHE A 129 9.22 -8.72 11.29
CA PHE A 129 9.81 -7.49 11.79
C PHE A 129 10.00 -7.53 13.31
N PHE A 130 8.97 -7.99 14.04
CA PHE A 130 8.99 -8.11 15.49
C PHE A 130 9.66 -9.41 15.93
N LYS A 131 10.60 -9.27 16.86
CA LYS A 131 11.41 -10.35 17.40
C LYS A 131 11.24 -10.43 18.91
N ARG A 132 11.38 -11.63 19.45
CA ARG A 132 11.38 -11.89 20.90
C ARG A 132 12.64 -12.68 21.28
N PRO A 133 13.12 -12.59 22.53
CA PRO A 133 14.26 -13.38 22.96
C PRO A 133 13.89 -14.87 22.85
N LYS A 134 14.77 -15.66 22.23
CA LYS A 134 14.65 -17.11 22.21
C LYS A 134 14.87 -17.61 23.65
N PRO A 135 13.97 -18.45 24.21
CA PRO A 135 14.06 -18.92 25.59
C PRO A 135 15.46 -19.43 25.94
N GLY A 136 16.02 -18.96 27.05
CA GLY A 136 17.36 -19.32 27.52
C GLY A 136 18.53 -18.69 26.75
N THR A 137 18.28 -17.73 25.84
CA THR A 137 19.35 -17.08 25.07
C THR A 137 19.16 -15.56 24.99
N LYS A 138 20.24 -14.83 24.68
CA LYS A 138 20.17 -13.40 24.31
C LYS A 138 19.86 -13.18 22.81
N ILE A 139 19.56 -14.25 22.07
CA ILE A 139 19.30 -14.18 20.62
C ILE A 139 17.83 -13.84 20.40
N TYR A 140 17.57 -12.79 19.63
CA TYR A 140 16.21 -12.38 19.26
C TYR A 140 15.83 -13.00 17.92
N VAL A 141 14.70 -13.72 17.89
CA VAL A 141 14.18 -14.36 16.68
C VAL A 141 12.78 -13.84 16.34
N PRO A 142 12.43 -13.74 15.05
CA PRO A 142 11.05 -13.47 14.66
C PRO A 142 10.08 -14.47 15.29
N TYR A 143 8.88 -14.02 15.64
CA TYR A 143 7.84 -14.87 16.23
C TYR A 143 6.54 -14.76 15.45
N ASN A 144 5.68 -15.78 15.51
CA ASN A 144 4.38 -15.76 14.81
C ASN A 144 4.50 -15.33 13.34
N VAL A 145 5.53 -15.82 12.63
CA VAL A 145 5.74 -15.54 11.20
C VAL A 145 4.87 -16.48 10.39
N ASP A 146 4.32 -15.94 9.29
CA ASP A 146 3.55 -16.70 8.32
C ASP A 146 4.39 -17.85 7.76
N PRO A 147 3.88 -19.10 7.73
CA PRO A 147 4.60 -20.21 7.10
C PRO A 147 4.84 -20.03 5.59
N ASN A 148 4.06 -19.16 4.95
CA ASN A 148 4.18 -18.77 3.55
C ASN A 148 4.57 -17.27 3.45
N PRO A 149 5.81 -16.90 3.82
CA PRO A 149 6.25 -15.50 3.81
C PRO A 149 6.34 -14.95 2.37
N PRO A 150 6.53 -13.63 2.22
CA PRO A 150 6.77 -13.03 0.91
C PRO A 150 7.94 -13.72 0.18
N THR A 151 7.88 -13.69 -1.15
CA THR A 151 8.88 -14.35 -2.00
C THR A 151 10.29 -13.81 -1.74
N ALA A 152 11.32 -14.56 -2.16
CA ALA A 152 12.70 -14.14 -1.98
C ALA A 152 12.99 -12.76 -2.58
N MET A 153 12.42 -12.45 -3.75
CA MET A 153 12.61 -11.13 -4.38
C MET A 153 11.91 -10.01 -3.61
N VAL A 154 10.67 -10.24 -3.16
CA VAL A 154 9.93 -9.26 -2.35
C VAL A 154 10.66 -8.97 -1.03
N ARG A 155 11.12 -10.01 -0.32
CA ARG A 155 11.93 -9.82 0.90
C ARG A 155 13.21 -9.04 0.61
N LEU A 156 13.91 -9.36 -0.48
CA LEU A 156 15.13 -8.65 -0.88
C LEU A 156 14.86 -7.16 -1.11
N VAL A 157 13.75 -6.79 -1.75
CA VAL A 157 13.35 -5.38 -1.97
C VAL A 157 13.21 -4.63 -0.65
N PHE A 158 12.55 -5.23 0.35
CA PHE A 158 12.28 -4.55 1.62
C PHE A 158 13.39 -4.67 2.68
N GLU A 159 14.29 -5.63 2.55
CA GLU A 159 15.42 -5.83 3.46
C GLU A 159 16.71 -5.19 2.94
N LYS A 160 16.96 -5.28 1.63
CA LYS A 160 18.19 -4.82 0.97
C LYS A 160 17.87 -4.14 -0.37
N PRO A 161 17.20 -2.97 -0.36
CA PRO A 161 16.67 -2.33 -1.58
C PRO A 161 17.73 -2.04 -2.65
N LYS A 162 18.97 -1.70 -2.25
CA LYS A 162 20.08 -1.46 -3.19
C LYS A 162 20.48 -2.73 -3.95
N GLU A 163 20.57 -3.87 -3.24
CA GLU A 163 20.87 -5.17 -3.83
C GLU A 163 19.73 -5.63 -4.74
N ALA A 164 18.48 -5.46 -4.30
CA ALA A 164 17.29 -5.79 -5.08
C ALA A 164 17.25 -5.00 -6.40
N LYS A 165 17.50 -3.68 -6.34
CA LYS A 165 17.51 -2.81 -7.52
C LYS A 165 18.61 -3.21 -8.50
N ALA A 166 19.83 -3.47 -8.01
CA ALA A 166 20.92 -3.96 -8.86
C ALA A 166 20.55 -5.29 -9.56
N LYS A 167 19.95 -6.22 -8.82
CA LYS A 167 19.48 -7.51 -9.36
C LYS A 167 18.38 -7.33 -10.41
N SER A 168 17.41 -6.46 -10.16
CA SER A 168 16.32 -6.15 -11.11
C SER A 168 16.85 -5.53 -12.39
N VAL A 169 17.80 -4.58 -12.31
CA VAL A 169 18.38 -3.92 -13.49
C VAL A 169 19.21 -4.88 -14.34
N ALA A 170 19.87 -5.86 -13.71
CA ALA A 170 20.64 -6.88 -14.41
C ALA A 170 19.78 -8.00 -15.04
N ALA A 171 18.51 -8.12 -14.63
CA ALA A 171 17.59 -9.12 -15.12
C ALA A 171 16.83 -8.63 -16.36
N LYS A 172 16.27 -9.58 -17.12
CA LYS A 172 15.31 -9.29 -18.20
C LYS A 172 13.93 -9.76 -17.75
N ASP A 173 12.90 -9.02 -18.17
CA ASP A 173 11.51 -9.40 -17.94
C ASP A 173 11.24 -10.80 -18.47
N LEU A 174 10.49 -11.59 -17.70
CA LEU A 174 10.16 -12.95 -18.08
C LEU A 174 9.02 -12.93 -19.12
N ALA A 175 9.34 -13.27 -20.36
CA ALA A 175 8.37 -13.32 -21.47
C ALA A 175 7.10 -14.13 -21.15
N GLU A 176 7.24 -15.22 -20.38
CA GLU A 176 6.11 -16.02 -19.93
C GLU A 176 5.14 -15.24 -19.02
N MET A 177 5.65 -14.40 -18.12
CA MET A 177 4.82 -13.60 -17.23
C MET A 177 4.06 -12.52 -18.01
N GLU A 178 4.71 -11.90 -19.00
CA GLU A 178 4.04 -10.96 -19.90
C GLU A 178 2.95 -11.65 -20.74
N ALA A 179 3.20 -12.87 -21.23
CA ALA A 179 2.19 -13.63 -21.96
C ALA A 179 0.96 -13.97 -21.09
N ILE A 180 1.18 -14.37 -19.83
CA ILE A 180 0.10 -14.60 -18.86
C ILE A 180 -0.73 -13.32 -18.66
N ARG A 181 -0.06 -12.18 -18.44
CA ARG A 181 -0.69 -10.87 -18.26
C ARG A 181 -1.48 -10.45 -19.50
N LYS A 182 -0.94 -10.63 -20.69
CA LYS A 182 -1.63 -10.29 -21.95
C LYS A 182 -2.95 -11.06 -22.09
N VAL A 183 -2.92 -12.39 -21.92
CA VAL A 183 -4.12 -13.23 -22.03
C VAL A 183 -5.13 -12.90 -20.93
N ASP A 184 -4.67 -12.55 -19.73
CA ASP A 184 -5.54 -12.05 -18.65
C ASP A 184 -6.28 -10.77 -19.08
N GLN A 185 -5.57 -9.78 -19.62
CA GLN A 185 -6.18 -8.51 -20.02
C GLN A 185 -7.09 -8.64 -21.24
N GLU A 186 -6.76 -9.49 -22.21
CA GLU A 186 -7.64 -9.82 -23.36
C GLU A 186 -8.98 -10.44 -22.91
N ASP A 187 -9.02 -11.14 -21.76
CA ASP A 187 -10.28 -11.62 -21.17
C ASP A 187 -11.13 -10.47 -20.60
N ARG A 188 -10.53 -9.34 -20.22
CA ARG A 188 -11.21 -8.19 -19.59
C ARG A 188 -11.81 -7.21 -20.58
N GLU A 189 -11.35 -7.23 -21.84
CA GLU A 189 -11.86 -6.38 -22.93
C GLU A 189 -13.22 -6.86 -23.47
N LYS A 190 -13.65 -8.09 -23.14
CA LYS A 190 -14.88 -8.72 -23.65
C LYS A 190 -16.10 -8.33 -22.82
N ASN A 191 -17.27 -8.25 -23.46
CA ASN A 191 -18.54 -8.02 -22.77
C ASN A 191 -18.82 -9.12 -21.72
N TRP A 192 -19.04 -8.69 -20.47
CA TRP A 192 -19.15 -9.54 -19.29
C TRP A 192 -20.57 -10.10 -19.13
N LYS A 193 -20.82 -11.28 -19.71
CA LYS A 193 -22.02 -12.10 -19.43
C LYS A 193 -21.72 -13.13 -18.33
N PRO A 194 -22.71 -13.58 -17.54
CA PRO A 194 -22.50 -14.56 -16.46
C PRO A 194 -21.77 -15.85 -16.90
N GLU A 195 -22.09 -16.39 -18.07
CA GLU A 195 -21.43 -17.60 -18.60
C GLU A 195 -19.96 -17.34 -18.97
N THR A 196 -19.65 -16.12 -19.42
CA THR A 196 -18.29 -15.66 -19.67
C THR A 196 -17.51 -15.50 -18.35
N MET A 197 -18.17 -15.08 -17.26
CA MET A 197 -17.53 -14.88 -15.96
C MET A 197 -17.01 -16.18 -15.35
N GLU A 198 -17.76 -17.28 -15.44
CA GLU A 198 -17.30 -18.55 -14.89
C GLU A 198 -16.12 -19.12 -15.68
N ALA A 199 -16.19 -19.05 -17.02
CA ALA A 199 -15.07 -19.44 -17.86
C ALA A 199 -13.81 -18.59 -17.59
N VAL A 200 -13.99 -17.30 -17.30
CA VAL A 200 -12.93 -16.39 -16.89
C VAL A 200 -12.32 -16.80 -15.55
N ARG A 201 -13.14 -17.11 -14.53
CA ARG A 201 -12.64 -17.56 -13.21
C ARG A 201 -11.79 -18.83 -13.31
N LEU A 202 -12.20 -19.79 -14.14
CA LEU A 202 -11.41 -21.00 -14.38
C LEU A 202 -10.05 -20.69 -14.99
N ARG A 203 -9.98 -19.74 -15.94
CA ARG A 203 -8.70 -19.28 -16.52
C ARG A 203 -7.88 -18.48 -15.52
N ASP A 204 -8.50 -17.65 -14.69
CA ASP A 204 -7.85 -16.92 -13.59
C ASP A 204 -7.16 -17.89 -12.63
N ALA A 205 -7.83 -18.98 -12.24
CA ALA A 205 -7.25 -20.01 -11.37
C ALA A 205 -5.99 -20.67 -11.99
N GLN A 206 -6.01 -20.95 -13.29
CA GLN A 206 -4.85 -21.51 -14.01
C GLN A 206 -3.67 -20.53 -14.07
N ARG A 207 -3.95 -19.27 -14.41
CA ARG A 207 -2.95 -18.18 -14.43
C ARG A 207 -2.36 -17.96 -13.05
N LEU A 208 -3.21 -17.92 -12.02
CA LEU A 208 -2.82 -17.77 -10.63
C LEU A 208 -1.88 -18.89 -10.18
N ALA A 209 -2.23 -20.15 -10.46
CA ALA A 209 -1.38 -21.30 -10.14
C ALA A 209 -0.01 -21.21 -10.83
N ARG A 210 0.02 -20.83 -12.12
CA ARG A 210 1.28 -20.69 -12.85
C ARG A 210 2.13 -19.53 -12.31
N THR A 211 1.54 -18.38 -12.05
CA THR A 211 2.24 -17.21 -11.46
C THR A 211 2.84 -17.53 -10.10
N LYS A 212 2.10 -18.23 -9.22
CA LYS A 212 2.61 -18.68 -7.92
C LYS A 212 3.80 -19.62 -8.06
N GLU A 213 3.78 -20.51 -9.04
CA GLU A 213 4.91 -21.40 -9.30
C GLU A 213 6.16 -20.63 -9.78
N LEU A 214 5.99 -19.63 -10.66
CA LEU A 214 7.09 -18.75 -11.09
C LEU A 214 7.67 -17.95 -9.92
N LEU A 215 6.82 -17.42 -9.05
CA LEU A 215 7.20 -16.73 -7.82
C LEU A 215 7.99 -17.65 -6.87
N ARG A 216 7.50 -18.88 -6.63
CA ARG A 216 8.14 -19.87 -5.74
C ARG A 216 9.50 -20.31 -6.27
N ARG A 217 9.65 -20.44 -7.59
CA ARG A 217 10.92 -20.74 -8.25
C ARG A 217 11.88 -19.55 -8.34
N GLY A 218 11.49 -18.36 -7.87
CA GLY A 218 12.30 -17.15 -7.92
C GLY A 218 12.57 -16.66 -9.34
N ARG A 219 11.66 -16.95 -10.28
CA ARG A 219 11.78 -16.60 -11.70
C ARG A 219 11.37 -15.16 -12.02
N LEU A 220 10.56 -14.55 -11.15
CA LEU A 220 10.05 -13.18 -11.29
C LEU A 220 10.95 -12.23 -10.50
N VAL A 221 11.70 -11.39 -11.20
CA VAL A 221 12.80 -10.61 -10.62
C VAL A 221 12.67 -9.11 -10.88
N THR A 222 12.19 -8.72 -12.05
CA THR A 222 12.12 -7.30 -12.42
C THR A 222 10.90 -6.60 -11.82
N GLY A 223 10.90 -5.27 -11.80
CA GLY A 223 9.71 -4.50 -11.45
C GLY A 223 8.48 -4.90 -12.27
N ARG A 224 8.64 -5.10 -13.58
CA ARG A 224 7.56 -5.53 -14.48
C ARG A 224 7.07 -6.94 -14.18
N ASP A 225 7.96 -7.88 -13.88
CA ASP A 225 7.56 -9.22 -13.45
C ASP A 225 6.67 -9.18 -12.20
N LEU A 226 7.07 -8.39 -11.20
CA LEU A 226 6.33 -8.27 -9.93
C LEU A 226 5.00 -7.52 -10.11
N HIS A 227 4.97 -6.49 -10.96
CA HIS A 227 3.74 -5.80 -11.36
C HIS A 227 2.75 -6.80 -11.98
N ASN A 228 3.18 -7.51 -13.02
CA ASN A 228 2.34 -8.49 -13.69
C ASN A 228 1.87 -9.59 -12.72
N ALA A 229 2.74 -10.05 -11.82
CA ALA A 229 2.33 -11.02 -10.80
C ALA A 229 1.27 -10.46 -9.85
N SER A 230 1.43 -9.22 -9.36
CA SER A 230 0.42 -8.54 -8.54
C SER A 230 -0.93 -8.44 -9.24
N LEU A 231 -0.92 -8.12 -10.54
CA LEU A 231 -2.13 -8.02 -11.36
C LEU A 231 -2.89 -9.35 -11.42
N ILE A 232 -2.17 -10.47 -11.57
CA ILE A 232 -2.80 -11.80 -11.58
C ILE A 232 -3.29 -12.19 -10.17
N LEU A 233 -2.50 -11.95 -9.13
CA LEU A 233 -2.88 -12.33 -7.76
C LEU A 233 -4.09 -11.55 -7.23
N GLN A 234 -4.33 -10.31 -7.68
CA GLN A 234 -5.55 -9.57 -7.29
C GLN A 234 -6.86 -10.16 -7.84
N HIS A 235 -6.79 -11.14 -8.75
CA HIS A 235 -7.94 -11.88 -9.26
C HIS A 235 -8.23 -13.18 -8.50
N SER A 236 -7.47 -13.44 -7.43
CA SER A 236 -7.74 -14.53 -6.50
C SER A 236 -9.05 -14.32 -5.74
N ASP A 237 -9.44 -15.31 -4.96
CA ASP A 237 -10.60 -15.34 -4.07
C ASP A 237 -10.21 -15.51 -2.60
N ASN A 238 -8.93 -15.33 -2.22
CA ASN A 238 -8.47 -15.46 -0.84
C ASN A 238 -7.55 -14.30 -0.37
N ALA A 239 -7.58 -14.03 0.94
CA ALA A 239 -6.81 -12.94 1.54
C ALA A 239 -5.28 -13.08 1.43
N ASP A 240 -4.74 -14.30 1.41
CA ASP A 240 -3.28 -14.50 1.30
C ASP A 240 -2.75 -14.00 -0.04
N ASP A 241 -3.48 -14.25 -1.10
CA ASP A 241 -3.12 -13.77 -2.43
C ASP A 241 -3.30 -12.26 -2.57
N TYR A 242 -4.32 -11.67 -1.94
CA TYR A 242 -4.46 -10.21 -1.91
C TYR A 242 -3.32 -9.54 -1.12
N ALA A 243 -2.92 -10.12 0.00
CA ALA A 243 -1.76 -9.65 0.76
C ALA A 243 -0.47 -9.75 -0.06
N ALA A 244 -0.23 -10.89 -0.72
CA ALA A 244 0.92 -11.07 -1.60
C ALA A 244 0.88 -10.14 -2.82
N ALA A 245 -0.30 -9.88 -3.40
CA ALA A 245 -0.46 -8.90 -4.47
C ALA A 245 -0.07 -7.49 -3.99
N HIS A 246 -0.51 -7.09 -2.81
CA HIS A 246 -0.13 -5.79 -2.22
C HIS A 246 1.40 -5.67 -2.01
N GLU A 247 2.02 -6.72 -1.48
CA GLU A 247 3.47 -6.80 -1.31
C GLU A 247 4.22 -6.72 -2.66
N LEU A 248 3.70 -7.38 -3.70
CA LEU A 248 4.26 -7.37 -5.06
C LEU A 248 4.12 -6.02 -5.75
N ALA A 249 2.95 -5.36 -5.65
CA ALA A 249 2.72 -4.03 -6.22
C ALA A 249 3.71 -3.00 -5.68
N LEU A 250 3.92 -2.99 -4.36
CA LEU A 250 4.88 -2.11 -3.72
C LEU A 250 6.31 -2.46 -4.09
N ALA A 251 6.65 -3.74 -4.14
CA ALA A 251 7.98 -4.17 -4.59
C ALA A 251 8.27 -3.74 -6.03
N ALA A 252 7.30 -3.86 -6.94
CA ALA A 252 7.40 -3.38 -8.31
C ALA A 252 7.68 -1.88 -8.40
N CYS A 253 6.93 -1.08 -7.64
CA CYS A 253 7.13 0.37 -7.54
C CYS A 253 8.56 0.71 -7.09
N LEU A 254 9.07 0.02 -6.07
CA LEU A 254 10.42 0.25 -5.51
C LEU A 254 11.54 -0.18 -6.46
N LEU A 255 11.27 -1.12 -7.36
CA LEU A 255 12.18 -1.51 -8.44
C LEU A 255 12.12 -0.56 -9.66
N GLY A 256 11.19 0.40 -9.67
CA GLY A 256 11.08 1.45 -10.68
C GLY A 256 9.91 1.30 -11.65
N ASP A 257 9.06 0.27 -11.50
CA ASP A 257 7.82 0.17 -12.29
C ASP A 257 6.72 1.00 -11.63
N THR A 258 6.65 2.28 -11.99
CA THR A 258 5.64 3.21 -11.45
C THR A 258 4.23 2.92 -11.94
N GLU A 259 4.06 2.15 -13.03
CA GLU A 259 2.74 1.74 -13.50
C GLU A 259 2.09 0.74 -12.55
N ALA A 260 2.82 0.12 -11.63
CA ALA A 260 2.25 -0.78 -10.63
C ALA A 260 1.49 -0.04 -9.51
N LYS A 261 1.63 1.29 -9.38
CA LYS A 261 1.12 2.03 -8.22
C LYS A 261 -0.40 1.93 -8.05
N TRP A 262 -1.18 1.87 -9.14
CA TRP A 262 -2.64 1.72 -9.08
C TRP A 262 -3.10 0.40 -8.46
N LEU A 263 -2.23 -0.62 -8.43
CA LEU A 263 -2.52 -1.88 -7.76
C LEU A 263 -2.40 -1.74 -6.23
N VAL A 264 -1.59 -0.82 -5.71
CA VAL A 264 -1.33 -0.68 -4.26
C VAL A 264 -2.63 -0.48 -3.49
N SER A 265 -3.46 0.48 -3.90
CA SER A 265 -4.75 0.77 -3.26
C SER A 265 -5.77 -0.35 -3.48
N ARG A 266 -5.80 -0.92 -4.69
CA ARG A 266 -6.74 -1.96 -5.09
C ARG A 266 -6.54 -3.30 -4.41
N THR A 267 -5.30 -3.74 -4.26
CA THR A 267 -4.99 -4.99 -3.55
C THR A 267 -5.21 -4.83 -2.06
N TYR A 268 -4.93 -3.64 -1.51
CA TYR A 268 -5.17 -3.32 -0.11
C TYR A 268 -6.66 -3.35 0.24
N ASP A 269 -7.51 -2.67 -0.53
CA ASP A 269 -8.96 -2.68 -0.29
C ASP A 269 -9.55 -4.09 -0.46
N ARG A 270 -9.12 -4.88 -1.45
CA ARG A 270 -9.53 -6.29 -1.60
C ARG A 270 -9.14 -7.15 -0.41
N PHE A 271 -7.91 -6.98 0.07
CA PHE A 271 -7.41 -7.66 1.26
C PHE A 271 -8.28 -7.34 2.49
N LEU A 272 -8.60 -6.07 2.73
CA LEU A 272 -9.44 -5.65 3.85
C LEU A 272 -10.86 -6.20 3.74
N LEU A 273 -11.52 -6.05 2.59
CA LEU A 273 -12.88 -6.53 2.36
C LEU A 273 -13.00 -8.04 2.52
N HIS A 274 -12.02 -8.79 2.02
CA HIS A 274 -12.02 -10.25 2.18
C HIS A 274 -11.91 -10.69 3.64
N LEU A 275 -11.25 -9.91 4.49
CA LEU A 275 -11.18 -10.15 5.93
C LEU A 275 -12.40 -9.61 6.70
N GLY A 276 -13.41 -9.07 6.01
CA GLY A 276 -14.60 -8.48 6.63
C GLY A 276 -14.40 -7.06 7.16
N HIS A 277 -13.32 -6.38 6.79
CA HIS A 277 -13.08 -4.98 7.14
C HIS A 277 -13.53 -4.04 6.00
N PRO A 278 -14.04 -2.83 6.31
CA PRO A 278 -14.33 -1.85 5.28
C PRO A 278 -13.09 -1.48 4.49
N GLN A 279 -13.27 -1.25 3.18
CA GLN A 279 -12.24 -0.68 2.33
C GLN A 279 -11.93 0.77 2.75
N ARG A 280 -10.73 1.23 2.43
CA ARG A 280 -10.21 2.54 2.87
C ARG A 280 -10.14 3.53 1.72
N LEU A 281 -9.79 3.02 0.53
CA LEU A 281 -9.51 3.84 -0.65
C LEU A 281 -10.62 3.76 -1.70
N GLY A 282 -11.69 3.00 -1.46
CA GLY A 282 -12.91 3.02 -2.28
C GLY A 282 -12.69 2.48 -3.70
N THR A 283 -11.84 1.48 -3.85
CA THR A 283 -11.47 0.94 -5.17
C THR A 283 -12.32 -0.25 -5.63
N GLN A 284 -13.15 -0.81 -4.73
CA GLN A 284 -14.00 -1.98 -5.00
C GLN A 284 -15.47 -1.58 -5.07
N TYR A 285 -16.04 -1.75 -6.26
CA TYR A 285 -17.42 -1.41 -6.59
C TYR A 285 -18.26 -2.68 -6.65
N TRP A 286 -19.46 -2.66 -6.06
CA TRP A 286 -20.38 -3.80 -6.01
C TRP A 286 -21.73 -3.36 -6.60
N PRO A 287 -22.22 -4.00 -7.67
CA PRO A 287 -23.48 -3.61 -8.30
C PRO A 287 -24.69 -3.86 -7.36
N ASP A 288 -24.61 -4.89 -6.53
CA ASP A 288 -25.71 -5.31 -5.67
C ASP A 288 -25.86 -4.50 -4.37
N THR A 289 -25.20 -3.34 -4.24
CA THR A 289 -25.33 -2.45 -3.07
C THR A 289 -25.98 -1.11 -3.43
N PRO A 290 -26.79 -0.51 -2.54
CA PRO A 290 -27.38 0.81 -2.79
C PRO A 290 -26.36 1.90 -3.12
N GLU A 291 -25.16 1.79 -2.55
CA GLU A 291 -24.06 2.72 -2.76
C GLU A 291 -23.26 2.41 -4.03
N GLY A 292 -23.39 1.22 -4.62
CA GLY A 292 -22.54 0.76 -5.74
C GLY A 292 -21.09 0.48 -5.32
N LEU A 293 -20.83 0.38 -4.02
CA LEU A 293 -19.52 0.22 -3.39
C LEU A 293 -19.57 -0.89 -2.35
N GLY A 294 -18.44 -1.57 -2.15
CA GLY A 294 -18.22 -2.34 -0.93
C GLY A 294 -18.17 -1.43 0.31
N PRO A 295 -18.44 -1.95 1.53
CA PRO A 295 -18.39 -1.19 2.77
C PRO A 295 -17.10 -0.38 2.86
N MET A 296 -17.21 0.92 3.15
CA MET A 296 -16.09 1.85 3.13
C MET A 296 -16.01 2.62 4.45
N ASP A 297 -14.80 2.76 4.97
CA ASP A 297 -14.46 3.63 6.09
C ASP A 297 -13.35 4.58 5.64
N ASP A 298 -13.70 5.82 5.36
CA ASP A 298 -12.78 6.85 4.88
C ASP A 298 -12.29 7.79 6.00
N ARG A 299 -12.51 7.42 7.27
CA ARG A 299 -12.00 8.21 8.40
C ARG A 299 -10.49 8.38 8.29
N TRP A 300 -10.04 9.64 8.35
CA TRP A 300 -8.64 10.03 8.25
C TRP A 300 -7.97 9.69 6.91
N VAL A 301 -8.76 9.57 5.83
CA VAL A 301 -8.26 9.37 4.46
C VAL A 301 -8.73 10.53 3.58
N ASN A 302 -7.88 11.55 3.42
CA ASN A 302 -8.17 12.68 2.54
C ASN A 302 -7.75 12.41 1.09
N ASP A 303 -8.10 13.32 0.17
CA ASP A 303 -7.78 13.14 -1.26
C ASP A 303 -6.27 13.14 -1.57
N THR A 304 -5.43 13.81 -0.78
CA THR A 304 -3.96 13.71 -0.93
C THR A 304 -3.48 12.28 -0.65
N ILE A 305 -3.96 11.62 0.40
CA ILE A 305 -3.67 10.20 0.66
C ILE A 305 -4.18 9.34 -0.49
N ARG A 306 -5.44 9.52 -0.91
CA ARG A 306 -6.05 8.73 -1.99
C ARG A 306 -5.24 8.81 -3.27
N THR A 307 -4.95 10.02 -3.73
CA THR A 307 -4.22 10.25 -4.98
C THR A 307 -2.75 9.83 -4.91
N THR A 308 -2.09 9.97 -3.76
CA THR A 308 -0.72 9.44 -3.57
C THR A 308 -0.68 7.92 -3.73
N LEU A 309 -1.77 7.22 -3.38
CA LEU A 309 -1.93 5.78 -3.53
C LEU A 309 -2.67 5.38 -4.83
N GLU A 310 -2.70 6.28 -5.83
CA GLU A 310 -3.35 6.09 -7.13
C GLU A 310 -4.83 5.67 -7.05
N ALA A 311 -5.53 6.09 -5.99
CA ALA A 311 -6.97 6.01 -5.88
C ALA A 311 -7.62 7.33 -6.32
N ALA A 312 -8.84 7.25 -6.84
CA ALA A 312 -9.62 8.42 -7.20
C ALA A 312 -9.99 9.25 -5.96
N THR A 313 -10.25 10.55 -6.15
CA THR A 313 -10.81 11.39 -5.09
C THR A 313 -12.11 10.79 -4.54
N LEU A 314 -12.48 11.14 -3.31
CA LEU A 314 -13.70 10.63 -2.70
C LEU A 314 -14.94 11.01 -3.52
N ALA A 315 -14.98 12.24 -4.03
CA ALA A 315 -16.05 12.70 -4.90
C ALA A 315 -16.16 11.86 -6.19
N LYS A 316 -15.02 11.61 -6.87
CA LYS A 316 -15.00 10.79 -8.09
C LYS A 316 -15.33 9.33 -7.83
N THR A 317 -14.89 8.80 -6.70
CA THR A 317 -15.24 7.43 -6.26
C THR A 317 -16.74 7.27 -6.12
N ARG A 318 -17.40 8.21 -5.41
CA ARG A 318 -18.86 8.21 -5.26
C ARG A 318 -19.60 8.46 -6.57
N GLU A 319 -19.01 9.21 -7.50
CA GLU A 319 -19.57 9.39 -8.85
C GLU A 319 -19.54 8.08 -9.65
N ILE A 320 -18.41 7.37 -9.67
CA ILE A 320 -18.27 6.06 -10.34
C ILE A 320 -19.23 5.05 -9.70
N ALA A 321 -19.33 5.05 -8.37
CA ALA A 321 -20.18 4.14 -7.64
C ALA A 321 -21.65 4.17 -8.09
N LYS A 322 -22.16 5.35 -8.48
CA LYS A 322 -23.54 5.48 -9.00
C LYS A 322 -23.80 4.64 -10.25
N SER A 323 -22.79 4.35 -11.09
CA SER A 323 -22.99 3.49 -12.26
C SER A 323 -23.14 2.02 -11.90
N TYR A 324 -22.64 1.62 -10.72
CA TYR A 324 -22.79 0.27 -10.20
C TYR A 324 -24.09 0.12 -9.39
N ALA A 325 -24.49 1.14 -8.64
CA ALA A 325 -25.77 1.12 -7.91
C ALA A 325 -27.00 1.02 -8.84
N ALA A 326 -26.85 1.39 -10.12
CA ALA A 326 -27.91 1.41 -11.12
C ALA A 326 -27.93 0.17 -12.04
N SER A 327 -27.01 -0.79 -11.84
CA SER A 327 -26.85 -2.00 -12.66
C SER A 327 -27.33 -3.23 -11.92
#